data_AF-A0A419RUT5-F1
#
_entry.id   AF-A0A419RUT5-F1
#
_cell.length_a   1.000
_cell.length_b   1.000
_cell.length_c   1.000
_cell.angle_alpha   90.00
_cell.angle_beta   90.00
_cell.angle_gamma   90.00
#
_symmetry.space_group_name_H-M   'P 1'
#
loop_
_entity.id
_entity.type
_entity.pdbx_description
1 polymer ?
#
loop_
_entity_poly.entity_id
_entity_poly.type
_entity_poly.pdbx_seq_one_letter_code
_entity_poly.pdbx_strand_id
1 'polypeptide(L)'
;MFRACEVARDRGLVRKVEHLAGQRLDSLHGVIGNHSWPTKQGEAIKNALAQWKAVRERRSFIAHGRMTVSLQQSGEWVALLDLTVFHANLRTDDRWAVTESEATQFLDEIMRASHNLGTQLGQVREAMQNGLRSTTETQ
;
A
#
# COMPACT_ATOMS: atom_id res chain seq x y z
N MET A 1 5.73 -17.28 21.73
CA MET A 1 4.71 -17.47 20.67
C MET A 1 3.53 -16.58 21.05
N PHE A 2 3.07 -15.68 20.18
CA PHE A 2 2.20 -14.56 20.57
C PHE A 2 0.81 -15.04 21.03
N ARG A 3 0.51 -14.94 22.33
CA ARG A 3 -0.81 -15.24 22.97
C ARG A 3 -1.99 -14.61 22.21
N ALA A 4 -1.77 -13.45 21.60
CA ALA A 4 -2.73 -12.77 20.73
C ALA A 4 -3.18 -13.61 19.52
N CYS A 5 -2.26 -14.36 18.90
CA CYS A 5 -2.57 -15.27 17.80
C CYS A 5 -3.38 -16.49 18.27
N GLU A 6 -3.16 -16.93 19.52
CA GLU A 6 -3.92 -18.04 20.11
C GLU A 6 -5.35 -17.60 20.42
N VAL A 7 -5.53 -16.44 21.06
CA VAL A 7 -6.85 -15.85 21.30
C VAL A 7 -7.61 -15.58 20.00
N ALA A 8 -6.92 -15.10 18.95
CA ALA A 8 -7.52 -14.89 17.64
C ALA A 8 -7.92 -16.21 16.97
N ARG A 9 -7.12 -17.27 17.13
CA ARG A 9 -7.43 -18.62 16.64
C ARG A 9 -8.65 -19.20 17.33
N ASP A 10 -8.73 -19.09 18.65
CA ASP A 10 -9.86 -19.62 19.44
C ASP A 10 -11.16 -18.86 19.14
N ARG A 11 -11.08 -17.60 18.72
CA ARG A 11 -12.22 -16.77 18.29
C ARG A 11 -12.56 -16.88 16.80
N GLY A 12 -11.86 -17.72 16.03
CA GLY A 12 -12.08 -17.85 14.58
C GLY A 12 -11.71 -16.58 13.78
N LEU A 13 -10.91 -15.69 14.35
CA LEU A 13 -10.48 -14.41 13.76
C LEU A 13 -9.17 -14.52 12.96
N VAL A 14 -8.71 -15.75 12.69
CA VAL A 14 -7.50 -15.99 11.90
C VAL A 14 -7.81 -15.84 10.43
N ARG A 15 -7.09 -14.92 9.77
CA ARG A 15 -7.11 -14.74 8.32
C ARG A 15 -5.82 -15.30 7.74
N LYS A 16 -5.93 -16.00 6.61
CA LYS A 16 -4.77 -16.38 5.81
C LYS A 16 -4.04 -15.10 5.39
N VAL A 17 -2.75 -15.03 5.64
CA VAL A 17 -1.91 -13.94 5.13
C VAL A 17 -1.52 -14.31 3.71
N GLU A 18 -1.90 -13.47 2.76
CA GLU A 18 -1.55 -13.66 1.36
C GLU A 18 -0.02 -13.58 1.15
N HIS A 19 0.47 -14.28 0.12
CA HIS A 19 1.92 -14.38 -0.09
C HIS A 19 2.51 -13.09 -0.68
N LEU A 20 1.74 -12.40 -1.53
CA LEU A 20 2.22 -11.20 -2.20
C LEU A 20 1.97 -9.95 -1.35
N ALA A 21 2.97 -9.08 -1.24
CA ALA A 21 2.87 -7.84 -0.46
C ALA A 21 1.65 -6.98 -0.82
N GLY A 22 1.30 -6.94 -2.11
CA GLY A 22 0.10 -6.26 -2.59
C GLY A 22 -1.19 -6.86 -2.05
N GLN A 23 -1.35 -8.18 -2.17
CA GLN A 23 -2.51 -8.90 -1.65
C GLN A 23 -2.64 -8.81 -0.13
N ARG A 24 -1.51 -8.73 0.59
CA ARG A 24 -1.49 -8.49 2.04
C ARG A 24 -2.09 -7.13 2.40
N LEU A 25 -1.77 -6.08 1.65
CA LEU A 25 -2.35 -4.76 1.86
C LEU A 25 -3.84 -4.73 1.53
N ASP A 26 -4.24 -5.41 0.45
CA ASP A 26 -5.66 -5.51 0.06
C ASP A 26 -6.46 -6.27 1.14
N SER A 27 -5.88 -7.34 1.69
CA SER A 27 -6.45 -8.09 2.82
C SER A 27 -6.52 -7.24 4.10
N LEU A 28 -5.48 -6.47 4.38
CA LEU A 28 -5.41 -5.57 5.52
C LEU A 28 -6.48 -4.46 5.44
N HIS A 29 -6.71 -3.91 4.24
CA HIS A 29 -7.81 -2.97 4.00
C HIS A 29 -9.17 -3.59 4.36
N GLY A 30 -9.40 -4.86 3.98
CA GLY A 30 -10.61 -5.60 4.35
C GLY A 30 -10.74 -5.87 5.85
N VAL A 31 -9.64 -6.13 6.55
CA VAL A 31 -9.65 -6.33 8.01
C VAL A 31 -9.94 -5.02 8.74
N ILE A 32 -9.30 -3.93 8.33
CA ILE A 32 -9.49 -2.60 8.94
C ILE A 32 -10.92 -2.12 8.75
N GLY A 33 -11.52 -2.35 7.58
CA GLY A 33 -12.91 -1.97 7.33
C GLY A 33 -13.94 -2.66 8.24
N ASN A 34 -13.62 -3.85 8.76
CA ASN A 34 -14.49 -4.64 9.63
C ASN A 34 -14.27 -4.41 11.13
N HIS A 35 -13.25 -3.65 11.52
CA HIS A 35 -12.96 -3.37 12.93
C HIS A 35 -13.56 -2.03 13.35
N SER A 36 -14.15 -1.99 14.54
CA SER A 36 -14.72 -0.78 15.13
C SER A 36 -13.60 0.12 15.66
N TRP A 37 -13.03 0.93 14.78
CA TRP A 37 -12.05 1.96 15.14
C TRP A 37 -12.71 3.21 15.69
N PRO A 38 -12.03 3.98 16.56
CA PRO A 38 -12.37 5.38 16.77
C PRO A 38 -12.41 6.10 15.42
N THR A 39 -13.46 6.89 15.17
CA THR A 39 -13.76 7.46 13.83
C THR A 39 -12.55 8.15 13.20
N LYS A 40 -11.77 8.92 13.97
CA LYS A 40 -10.57 9.61 13.46
C LYS A 40 -9.45 8.66 13.02
N GLN A 41 -9.18 7.61 13.79
CA GLN A 41 -8.12 6.64 13.50
C GLN A 41 -8.49 5.78 12.29
N GLY A 42 -9.77 5.36 12.21
CA GLY A 42 -10.29 4.57 11.09
C GLY A 42 -10.22 5.33 9.77
N GLU A 43 -10.59 6.60 9.75
CA GLU A 43 -10.50 7.44 8.55
C GLU A 43 -9.04 7.71 8.14
N ALA A 44 -8.15 7.96 9.10
CA ALA A 44 -6.73 8.19 8.82
C ALA A 44 -6.07 7.00 8.11
N ILE A 45 -6.31 5.78 8.59
CA ILE A 45 -5.73 4.58 7.97
C ILE A 45 -6.36 4.23 6.62
N LYS A 46 -7.68 4.43 6.45
CA LYS A 46 -8.35 4.27 5.15
C LYS A 46 -7.75 5.23 4.11
N ASN A 47 -7.56 6.49 4.49
CA ASN A 47 -6.95 7.50 3.63
C ASN A 47 -5.51 7.13 3.26
N ALA A 48 -4.70 6.68 4.22
CA ALA A 48 -3.34 6.23 3.95
C ALA A 48 -3.28 5.04 2.99
N LEU A 49 -4.20 4.07 3.14
CA LEU A 49 -4.31 2.93 2.24
C LEU A 49 -4.76 3.34 0.83
N ALA A 50 -5.70 4.28 0.72
CA ALA A 50 -6.16 4.81 -0.57
C ALA A 50 -5.04 5.55 -1.31
N GLN A 51 -4.29 6.40 -0.61
CA GLN A 51 -3.12 7.11 -1.16
C GLN A 51 -2.05 6.14 -1.66
N TRP A 52 -1.74 5.11 -0.87
CA TRP A 52 -0.78 4.09 -1.28
C TRP A 52 -1.26 3.28 -2.48
N LYS A 53 -2.57 2.96 -2.54
CA LYS A 53 -3.16 2.25 -3.68
C LYS A 53 -3.01 3.04 -4.98
N ALA A 54 -3.28 4.34 -4.96
CA ALA A 54 -3.16 5.21 -6.13
C ALA A 54 -1.72 5.21 -6.70
N VAL A 55 -0.71 5.28 -5.83
CA VAL A 55 0.70 5.22 -6.27
C VAL A 55 1.09 3.82 -6.75
N ARG A 56 0.57 2.77 -6.10
CA ARG A 56 0.87 1.37 -6.44
C ARG A 56 0.45 1.00 -7.86
N GLU A 57 -0.60 1.60 -8.42
CA GLU A 57 -1.07 1.32 -9.78
C GLU A 57 0.01 1.55 -10.84
N ARG A 58 0.89 2.54 -10.62
CA ARG A 58 2.01 2.84 -11.54
C ARG A 58 3.27 2.01 -11.28
N ARG A 59 3.31 1.22 -10.20
CA ARG A 59 4.49 0.42 -9.81
C ARG A 59 4.95 -0.51 -10.92
N SER A 60 4.01 -1.08 -11.69
CA SER A 60 4.35 -2.02 -12.76
C SER A 60 5.21 -1.39 -13.85
N PHE A 61 4.95 -0.12 -14.21
CA PHE A 61 5.80 0.63 -15.14
C PHE A 61 7.22 0.79 -14.61
N ILE A 62 7.38 1.07 -13.32
CA ILE A 62 8.69 1.30 -12.70
C ILE A 62 9.49 0.01 -12.54
N ALA A 63 8.82 -1.07 -12.14
CA ALA A 63 9.48 -2.33 -11.82
C ALA A 63 9.73 -3.21 -13.05
N HIS A 64 8.86 -3.13 -14.07
CA HIS A 64 8.83 -4.05 -15.19
C HIS A 64 8.72 -3.36 -16.56
N GLY A 65 8.48 -2.04 -16.59
CA GLY A 65 8.41 -1.29 -17.82
C GLY A 65 9.79 -1.05 -18.44
N ARG A 66 9.78 -0.79 -19.74
CA ARG A 66 10.94 -0.29 -20.48
C ARG A 66 10.85 1.22 -20.54
N MET A 67 11.92 1.89 -20.13
CA MET A 67 11.98 3.35 -20.13
C MET A 67 12.81 3.86 -21.31
N THR A 68 12.28 4.86 -22.01
CA THR A 68 13.01 5.68 -22.99
C THR A 68 12.99 7.12 -22.52
N VAL A 69 14.15 7.76 -22.43
CA VAL A 69 14.27 9.16 -22.00
C VAL A 69 14.68 10.02 -23.19
N SER A 70 13.98 11.13 -23.38
CA SER A 70 14.31 12.14 -24.39
C SER A 70 14.63 13.46 -23.70
N LEU A 71 15.70 14.13 -24.14
CA LEU A 71 16.04 15.48 -23.72
C LEU A 71 15.42 16.48 -24.70
N GLN A 72 14.64 17.42 -24.19
CA GLN A 72 14.07 18.50 -25.00
C GLN A 72 15.10 19.62 -25.22
N GLN A 73 14.85 20.47 -26.22
CA GLN A 73 15.71 21.65 -26.47
C GLN A 73 15.73 22.63 -25.29
N SER A 74 14.68 22.65 -24.46
CA SER A 74 14.62 23.42 -23.22
C SER A 74 15.57 22.92 -22.12
N GLY A 75 16.15 21.73 -22.27
CA GLY A 75 16.98 21.08 -21.26
C GLY A 75 16.18 20.18 -20.30
N GLU A 76 14.85 20.20 -20.37
CA GLU A 76 13.99 19.28 -19.60
C GLU A 76 13.94 17.90 -20.26
N TRP A 77 13.86 16.84 -19.45
CA TRP A 77 13.66 15.50 -19.97
C TRP A 77 12.21 15.04 -19.89
N VAL A 78 11.83 14.14 -20.79
CA VAL A 78 10.58 13.38 -20.77
C VAL A 78 10.92 11.90 -20.83
N ALA A 79 10.32 11.12 -19.94
CA ALA A 79 10.41 9.67 -19.96
C ALA A 79 9.12 9.06 -20.51
N LEU A 80 9.29 8.07 -21.38
CA LEU A 80 8.25 7.18 -21.85
C LEU A 80 8.49 5.82 -21.21
N LEU A 81 7.55 5.36 -20.39
CA LEU A 81 7.55 4.03 -19.80
C LEU A 81 6.54 3.16 -20.53
N ASP A 82 7.03 2.16 -21.24
CA ASP A 82 6.22 1.15 -21.93
C ASP A 82 6.13 -0.10 -21.05
N LEU A 83 4.93 -0.61 -20.84
CA LEU A 83 4.69 -1.82 -20.06
C LEU A 83 3.91 -2.82 -20.91
N THR A 84 4.49 -3.99 -21.13
CA THR A 84 3.80 -5.13 -21.74
C THR A 84 3.50 -6.16 -20.68
N VAL A 85 2.21 -6.47 -20.49
CA VAL A 85 1.72 -7.48 -19.54
C VAL A 85 1.08 -8.62 -20.33
N PHE A 86 1.39 -9.85 -19.94
CA PHE A 86 0.70 -11.04 -20.42
C PHE A 86 -0.16 -11.60 -19.30
N HIS A 87 -1.47 -11.71 -19.55
CA HIS A 87 -2.41 -12.31 -18.60
C HIS A 87 -3.36 -13.26 -19.34
N ALA A 88 -3.38 -14.54 -18.94
CA ALA A 88 -4.22 -15.57 -19.58
C ALA A 88 -4.08 -15.62 -21.12
N ASN A 89 -2.85 -15.58 -21.62
CA ASN A 89 -2.50 -15.47 -23.05
C ASN A 89 -2.96 -14.19 -23.77
N LEU A 90 -3.57 -13.24 -23.06
CA LEU A 90 -3.84 -11.91 -23.60
C LEU A 90 -2.63 -11.00 -23.35
N ARG A 91 -2.17 -10.32 -24.40
CA ARG A 91 -1.16 -9.27 -24.32
C ARG A 91 -1.85 -7.92 -24.16
N THR A 92 -1.44 -7.18 -23.15
CA THR A 92 -1.81 -5.76 -22.97
C THR A 92 -0.54 -4.94 -23.03
N ASP A 93 -0.54 -3.89 -23.85
CA ASP A 93 0.54 -2.92 -23.92
C ASP A 93 0.01 -1.57 -23.39
N ASP A 94 0.62 -1.07 -22.33
CA ASP A 94 0.33 0.21 -21.74
C ASP A 94 1.54 1.16 -21.87
N ARG A 95 1.27 2.47 -21.89
CA ARG A 95 2.30 3.51 -21.98
C ARG A 95 2.01 4.62 -20.98
N TRP A 96 3.04 5.05 -20.28
CA TRP A 96 3.02 6.21 -19.40
C TRP A 96 4.12 7.20 -19.79
N ALA A 97 3.71 8.38 -20.25
CA ALA A 97 4.60 9.51 -20.47
C ALA A 97 4.65 10.37 -19.21
N VAL A 98 5.84 10.82 -18.83
CA VAL A 98 6.06 11.64 -17.64
C VAL A 98 7.14 12.68 -17.90
N THR A 99 6.85 13.94 -17.61
CA THR A 99 7.87 15.00 -17.62
C THR A 99 8.75 14.92 -16.38
N GLU A 100 9.89 15.62 -16.38
CA GLU A 100 10.74 15.75 -15.21
C GLU A 100 10.00 16.28 -13.96
N SER A 101 9.14 17.29 -14.14
CA SER A 101 8.36 17.87 -13.03
C SER A 101 7.31 16.90 -12.50
N GLU A 102 6.60 16.20 -13.40
CA GLU A 102 5.61 15.18 -13.03
C GLU A 102 6.27 13.99 -12.32
N ALA A 103 7.47 13.59 -12.76
CA ALA A 103 8.22 12.50 -12.13
C ALA A 103 8.68 12.87 -10.72
N THR A 104 9.13 14.11 -10.53
CA THR A 104 9.51 14.66 -9.22
C THR A 104 8.29 14.72 -8.29
N GLN A 105 7.17 15.24 -8.77
CA GLN A 105 5.92 15.26 -8.01
C GLN A 105 5.48 13.84 -7.62
N PHE A 106 5.55 12.90 -8.57
CA PHE A 106 5.16 11.53 -8.31
C PHE A 106 6.07 10.86 -7.28
N LEU A 107 7.39 11.10 -7.32
CA LEU A 107 8.33 10.64 -6.30
C LEU A 107 7.94 11.13 -4.91
N ASP A 108 7.64 12.42 -4.79
CA ASP A 108 7.18 13.03 -3.54
C ASP A 108 5.86 12.38 -3.05
N GLU A 109 4.94 12.07 -3.95
CA GLU A 109 3.71 11.35 -3.64
C GLU A 109 4.00 9.94 -3.10
N ILE A 110 4.95 9.20 -3.70
CA ILE A 110 5.38 7.88 -3.19
C ILE A 110 5.94 8.02 -1.77
N MET A 111 6.83 8.99 -1.56
CA MET A 111 7.48 9.21 -0.27
C MET A 111 6.44 9.54 0.80
N ARG A 112 5.53 10.49 0.52
CA ARG A 112 4.45 10.86 1.45
C ARG A 112 3.52 9.69 1.74
N ALA A 113 3.05 8.97 0.72
CA ALA A 113 2.14 7.85 0.89
C ALA A 113 2.78 6.70 1.68
N SER A 114 4.05 6.38 1.40
CA SER A 114 4.80 5.34 2.13
C SER A 114 5.01 5.70 3.59
N HIS A 115 5.40 6.94 3.88
CA HIS A 115 5.59 7.43 5.23
C HIS A 115 4.28 7.43 6.01
N ASN A 116 3.21 7.98 5.42
CA ASN A 116 1.89 8.04 6.05
C ASN A 116 1.36 6.63 6.36
N LEU A 117 1.43 5.71 5.39
CA LEU A 117 1.00 4.33 5.61
C LEU A 117 1.83 3.65 6.70
N GLY A 118 3.16 3.81 6.70
CA GLY A 118 4.03 3.27 7.74
C GLY A 118 3.65 3.77 9.14
N THR A 119 3.41 5.07 9.28
CA THR A 119 2.98 5.69 10.54
C THR A 119 1.63 5.15 11.01
N GLN A 120 0.62 5.10 10.12
CA GLN A 120 -0.71 4.60 10.50
C GLN A 120 -0.70 3.11 10.87
N LEU A 121 0.08 2.28 10.16
CA LEU A 121 0.26 0.87 10.52
C LEU A 121 0.97 0.70 11.86
N GLY A 122 1.95 1.56 12.16
CA GLY A 122 2.62 1.62 13.46
C GLY A 122 1.63 1.88 14.60
N GLN A 123 0.80 2.92 14.44
CA GLN A 123 -0.24 3.28 15.42
C GLN A 123 -1.27 2.16 15.61
N VAL A 124 -1.70 1.51 14.52
CA VAL A 124 -2.60 0.35 14.61
C VAL A 124 -1.96 -0.80 15.39
N ARG A 125 -0.69 -1.11 15.14
CA ARG A 125 0.04 -2.14 15.87
C ARG A 125 0.10 -1.83 17.37
N GLU A 126 0.41 -0.58 17.73
CA GLU A 126 0.45 -0.14 19.13
C GLU A 126 -0.93 -0.21 19.80
N ALA A 127 -1.97 0.27 19.13
CA ALA A 127 -3.35 0.20 19.64
C ALA A 127 -3.79 -1.25 19.89
N MET A 128 -3.47 -2.17 18.97
CA MET A 128 -3.75 -3.59 19.13
C MET A 128 -2.98 -4.18 20.32
N GLN A 129 -1.69 -3.86 20.48
CA GLN A 129 -0.88 -4.33 21.61
C GLN A 129 -1.39 -3.82 22.95
N ASN A 130 -1.84 -2.56 23.01
CA ASN A 130 -2.37 -1.95 24.24
C ASN A 130 -3.75 -2.52 24.61
N GLY A 131 -4.64 -2.75 23.65
CA GLY A 131 -5.92 -3.41 23.89
C GLY A 131 -5.80 -4.88 24.34
N LEU A 132 -4.75 -5.57 23.88
CA LEU A 132 -4.40 -6.92 24.37
C LEU A 132 -3.88 -6.91 25.82
N ARG A 133 -3.25 -5.81 26.26
CA ARG A 133 -2.76 -5.67 27.65
C ARG A 133 -3.87 -5.32 28.63
N SER A 134 -4.80 -4.44 28.25
CA SER A 134 -5.93 -4.05 29.12
C SER A 134 -6.91 -5.19 29.36
N THR A 135 -7.03 -6.14 28.42
CA THR A 135 -7.87 -7.34 28.60
C THR A 135 -7.22 -8.41 29.50
N THR A 136 -5.91 -8.34 29.75
CA THR A 136 -5.20 -9.23 30.68
C THR A 136 -5.14 -8.75 32.13
N GLU A 137 -5.43 -7.48 32.42
CA GLU A 137 -5.41 -6.93 33.79
C GLU A 137 -6.78 -6.97 34.49
N THR A 138 -7.83 -7.45 33.82
CA THR A 138 -9.19 -7.58 34.38
C THR A 138 -9.60 -9.04 34.67
N GLN A 139 -8.65 -9.97 34.75
CA GLN A 139 -8.89 -11.36 35.17
C GLN A 139 -8.10 -11.71 36.43
#